data_AF-H1XY64-F1
#
_entry.id   AF-H1XY64-F1
#
_cell.length_a   1.000
_cell.length_b   1.000
_cell.length_c   1.000
_cell.angle_alpha   90.00
_cell.angle_beta   90.00
_cell.angle_gamma   90.00
#
_symmetry.space_group_name_H-M   'P 1'
#
loop_
_entity.id
_entity.type
_entity.pdbx_description
1 polymer ?
#
loop_
_entity_poly.entity_id
_entity_poly.type
_entity_poly.pdbx_seq_one_letter_code
_entity_poly.pdbx_strand_id
1 'polypeptide(L)'
;MGLWQKIKTTLTHGARKAGKKSGEFSHLSKQKIHELGIKKQLEEKLLDLGGLIYQKAVQKEKLNFEQDLSVRHLIEQIKELEKELELVEAELKEKPDRSMK
;
A
#
# COMPACT_ATOMS: atom_id res chain seq x y z
N MET A 1 -8.95 -6.82 -10.47
CA MET A 1 -9.34 -6.12 -9.23
C MET A 1 -8.44 -4.91 -9.05
N GLY A 2 -9.00 -3.72 -8.77
CA GLY A 2 -8.22 -2.47 -8.62
C GLY A 2 -7.36 -2.43 -7.34
N LEU A 3 -6.32 -1.58 -7.35
CA LEU A 3 -5.36 -1.42 -6.25
C LEU A 3 -6.04 -1.18 -4.88
N TRP A 4 -7.00 -0.25 -4.83
CA TRP A 4 -7.77 0.06 -3.63
C TRP A 4 -8.45 -1.19 -3.00
N GLN A 5 -8.99 -2.07 -3.85
CA GLN A 5 -9.62 -3.31 -3.40
C GLN A 5 -8.57 -4.31 -2.86
N LYS A 6 -7.37 -4.36 -3.43
CA LYS A 6 -6.27 -5.21 -2.92
C LYS A 6 -5.76 -4.72 -1.55
N ILE A 7 -5.64 -3.40 -1.36
CA ILE A 7 -5.23 -2.81 -0.08
C ILE A 7 -6.27 -3.13 1.00
N LYS A 8 -7.56 -2.84 0.72
CA LYS A 8 -8.66 -3.08 1.65
C LYS A 8 -8.79 -4.55 2.08
N THR A 9 -8.68 -5.47 1.13
CA THR A 9 -8.76 -6.91 1.42
C THR A 9 -7.56 -7.40 2.23
N THR A 10 -6.36 -6.88 1.99
CA THR A 10 -5.17 -7.32 2.73
C THR A 10 -5.12 -6.79 4.15
N LEU A 11 -5.48 -5.54 4.40
CA LEU A 11 -5.51 -4.97 5.76
C LEU A 11 -6.52 -5.68 6.66
N THR A 12 -7.73 -5.94 6.14
CA THR A 12 -8.77 -6.68 6.86
C THR A 12 -8.36 -8.13 7.17
N HIS A 13 -7.59 -8.79 6.29
CA HIS A 13 -7.06 -10.12 6.54
C HIS A 13 -5.82 -10.11 7.47
N GLY A 14 -4.96 -9.10 7.38
CA GLY A 14 -3.75 -8.95 8.20
C GLY A 14 -4.08 -8.75 9.68
N ALA A 15 -5.09 -7.93 9.99
CA ALA A 15 -5.57 -7.72 11.36
C ALA A 15 -6.06 -9.01 12.03
N ARG A 16 -6.64 -9.97 11.27
CA ARG A 16 -7.10 -11.26 11.80
C ARG A 16 -5.99 -12.28 12.02
N LYS A 17 -4.85 -12.16 11.32
CA LYS A 17 -3.80 -13.20 11.31
C LYS A 17 -2.66 -12.94 12.32
N ALA A 18 -2.58 -11.74 12.91
CA ALA A 18 -1.55 -11.37 13.89
C ALA A 18 -1.71 -12.05 15.27
N GLY A 19 -2.81 -12.77 15.53
CA GLY A 19 -3.12 -13.36 16.84
C GLY A 19 -2.54 -14.75 17.14
N LYS A 20 -1.82 -15.42 16.24
CA LYS A 20 -1.34 -16.80 16.51
C LYS A 20 0.05 -17.11 15.94
N LYS A 21 1.02 -17.18 16.86
CA LYS A 21 2.21 -18.06 16.97
C LYS A 21 3.48 -17.27 17.31
N SER A 22 4.16 -17.71 18.37
CA SER A 22 5.26 -17.00 19.06
C SER A 22 6.65 -17.62 18.80
N GLY A 23 6.87 -18.33 17.68
CA GLY A 23 8.03 -19.23 17.55
C GLY A 23 9.15 -18.83 16.59
N GLU A 24 8.84 -18.27 15.42
CA GLU A 24 9.77 -18.23 14.27
C GLU A 24 9.94 -16.80 13.68
N PHE A 25 9.93 -15.79 14.57
CA PHE A 25 9.28 -14.49 14.33
C PHE A 25 10.19 -13.25 14.20
N SER A 26 11.36 -13.29 13.55
CA SER A 26 12.22 -12.08 13.47
C SER A 26 12.29 -11.38 12.11
N HIS A 27 12.47 -12.11 10.99
CA HIS A 27 12.60 -11.48 9.66
C HIS A 27 11.30 -11.43 8.88
N LEU A 28 10.55 -12.54 8.87
CA LEU A 28 9.28 -12.63 8.15
C LEU A 28 8.21 -11.71 8.78
N SER A 29 8.26 -11.52 10.10
CA SER A 29 7.44 -10.56 10.84
C SER A 29 7.80 -9.11 10.51
N LYS A 30 9.09 -8.76 10.45
CA LYS A 30 9.55 -7.42 10.05
C LYS A 30 9.15 -7.07 8.62
N GLN A 31 9.37 -7.98 7.66
CA GLN A 31 8.95 -7.77 6.27
C GLN A 31 7.42 -7.65 6.17
N LYS A 32 6.64 -8.41 6.97
CA LYS A 32 5.19 -8.29 6.99
C LYS A 32 4.68 -6.99 7.62
N ILE A 33 5.34 -6.52 8.69
CA ILE A 33 5.05 -5.22 9.30
C ILE A 33 5.39 -4.09 8.32
N HIS A 34 6.51 -4.21 7.60
CA HIS A 34 6.89 -3.25 6.56
C HIS A 34 5.88 -3.22 5.41
N GLU A 35 5.44 -4.38 4.90
CA GLU A 35 4.37 -4.49 3.90
C GLU A 35 3.08 -3.80 4.37
N LEU A 36 2.68 -4.01 5.63
CA LEU A 36 1.50 -3.35 6.22
C LEU A 36 1.70 -1.83 6.34
N GLY A 37 2.91 -1.39 6.67
CA GLY A 37 3.30 0.02 6.72
C GLY A 37 3.15 0.69 5.36
N ILE A 38 3.73 0.11 4.30
CA ILE A 38 3.61 0.62 2.93
C ILE A 38 2.14 0.66 2.48
N LYS A 39 1.37 -0.40 2.78
CA LYS A 39 -0.07 -0.45 2.45
C LYS A 39 -0.87 0.66 3.13
N LYS A 40 -0.56 0.96 4.39
CA LYS A 40 -1.19 2.07 5.12
C LYS A 40 -0.81 3.42 4.51
N GLN A 41 0.46 3.62 4.16
CA GLN A 41 0.91 4.85 3.49
C GLN A 41 0.25 5.04 2.11
N LEU A 42 0.11 3.96 1.32
CA LEU A 42 -0.64 3.98 0.07
C LEU A 42 -2.10 4.38 0.28
N GLU A 43 -2.74 3.85 1.32
CA GLU A 43 -4.12 4.23 1.68
C GLU A 43 -4.23 5.73 2.00
N GLU A 44 -3.34 6.25 2.85
CA GLU A 44 -3.28 7.67 3.20
C GLU A 44 -3.08 8.56 1.94
N LYS A 45 -2.15 8.21 1.05
CA LYS A 45 -1.90 8.98 -0.18
C LYS A 45 -3.03 8.93 -1.19
N LEU A 46 -3.71 7.78 -1.32
CA LEU A 46 -4.89 7.66 -2.17
C LEU A 46 -6.07 8.48 -1.62
N LEU A 47 -6.21 8.55 -0.29
CA LEU A 47 -7.18 9.42 0.37
C LEU A 47 -6.87 10.90 0.15
N ASP A 48 -5.60 11.30 0.28
CA ASP A 48 -5.14 12.67 -0.01
C ASP A 48 -5.46 13.07 -1.46
N LEU A 49 -5.12 12.20 -2.42
CA LEU A 49 -5.40 12.43 -3.84
C LEU A 49 -6.90 12.52 -4.11
N GLY A 50 -7.68 11.61 -3.53
CA GLY A 50 -9.14 11.64 -3.64
C GLY A 50 -9.75 12.91 -3.06
N GLY A 51 -9.27 13.34 -1.89
CA GLY A 51 -9.70 14.58 -1.23
C GLY A 51 -9.37 15.83 -2.05
N LEU A 52 -8.16 15.89 -2.63
CA LEU A 52 -7.75 16.98 -3.50
C LEU A 52 -8.61 17.07 -4.77
N ILE A 53 -8.83 15.94 -5.45
CA ILE A 53 -9.68 15.87 -6.65
C ILE A 53 -11.12 16.25 -6.28
N TYR A 54 -11.63 15.76 -5.15
CA TYR A 54 -12.96 16.10 -4.67
C TYR A 54 -13.14 17.60 -4.44
N GLN A 55 -12.19 18.24 -3.75
CA GLN A 55 -12.23 19.69 -3.50
C GLN A 55 -12.24 20.49 -4.81
N LYS A 56 -11.37 20.12 -5.75
CA LYS A 56 -11.29 20.76 -7.08
C LYS A 56 -12.58 20.59 -7.86
N ALA A 57 -13.20 19.41 -7.81
CA ALA A 57 -14.48 19.14 -8.44
C ALA A 57 -15.61 19.99 -7.83
N VAL A 58 -15.67 20.11 -6.49
CA VAL A 58 -16.64 20.97 -5.79
C VAL A 58 -16.48 22.44 -6.17
N GLN A 59 -15.24 22.91 -6.31
CA GLN A 59 -14.91 24.27 -6.73
C GLN A 59 -15.11 24.51 -8.24
N LYS A 60 -15.50 23.47 -9.00
CA LYS A 60 -15.61 23.48 -10.47
C LYS A 60 -14.32 23.94 -11.17
N GLU A 61 -13.18 23.68 -10.53
CA GLU A 61 -11.88 23.92 -11.15
C GLU A 61 -11.69 22.95 -12.33
N LYS A 62 -11.10 23.44 -13.41
CA LYS A 62 -10.72 22.58 -14.54
C LYS A 62 -9.51 21.74 -14.12
N LEU A 63 -9.74 20.47 -13.86
CA LEU A 63 -8.68 19.51 -13.52
C LEU A 63 -7.77 19.28 -14.74
N ASN A 64 -6.50 19.68 -14.60
CA ASN A 64 -5.44 19.32 -15.53
C ASN A 64 -4.35 18.58 -14.77
N PHE A 65 -4.38 17.24 -14.84
CA PHE A 65 -3.45 16.35 -14.13
C PHE A 65 -1.98 16.58 -14.48
N GLU A 66 -1.66 17.14 -15.65
CA GLU A 66 -0.28 17.39 -16.04
C GLU A 66 0.28 18.71 -15.49
N GLN A 67 -0.59 19.70 -15.29
CA GLN A 67 -0.20 21.04 -14.83
C GLN A 67 -0.36 21.22 -13.32
N ASP A 68 -1.19 20.38 -12.69
CA ASP A 68 -1.40 20.43 -11.25
C ASP A 68 -0.27 19.73 -10.51
N LEU A 69 0.69 20.53 -10.02
CA LEU A 69 1.87 20.05 -9.31
C LEU A 69 1.52 19.21 -8.07
N SER A 70 0.45 19.57 -7.35
CA SER A 70 0.01 18.84 -6.16
C SER A 70 -0.50 17.45 -6.52
N VAL A 71 -1.31 17.35 -7.57
CA VAL A 71 -1.80 16.07 -8.09
C VAL A 71 -0.64 15.22 -8.62
N ARG A 72 0.28 15.82 -9.37
CA ARG A 72 1.45 15.12 -9.92
C ARG A 72 2.33 14.54 -8.81
N HIS A 73 2.61 15.34 -7.79
CA HIS A 73 3.42 14.92 -6.66
C HIS A 73 2.80 13.74 -5.91
N LEU A 74 1.48 13.77 -5.67
CA LEU A 74 0.78 12.65 -5.05
C LEU A 74 0.83 11.37 -5.92
N ILE A 75 0.67 11.52 -7.24
CA ILE A 75 0.77 10.39 -8.18
C ILE A 75 2.19 9.78 -8.15
N GLU A 76 3.24 10.61 -8.13
CA GLU A 76 4.62 10.14 -8.05
C GLU A 76 4.88 9.38 -6.74
N GLN A 77 4.46 9.93 -5.60
CA GLN A 77 4.55 9.24 -4.30
C GLN A 77 3.81 7.89 -4.29
N ILE A 78 2.61 7.85 -4.87
CA ILE A 78 1.85 6.60 -4.98
C ILE A 78 2.62 5.58 -5.82
N LYS A 79 3.17 5.98 -6.98
CA LYS A 79 3.95 5.09 -7.84
C LYS A 79 5.22 4.56 -7.17
N GLU A 80 5.88 5.38 -6.37
CA GLU A 80 7.05 4.96 -5.60
C GLU A 80 6.68 3.90 -4.55
N LEU A 81 5.63 4.15 -3.79
CA LEU A 81 5.12 3.20 -2.80
C LEU A 81 4.59 1.91 -3.44
N GLU A 82 3.97 1.99 -4.63
CA GLU A 82 3.57 0.81 -5.40
C GLU A 82 4.77 -0.06 -5.78
N LYS A 83 5.84 0.55 -6.28
CA LYS A 83 7.08 -0.18 -6.60
C LYS A 83 7.71 -0.80 -5.36
N GLU A 84 7.78 -0.05 -4.26
CA GLU A 84 8.30 -0.56 -2.99
C GLU A 84 7.47 -1.76 -2.50
N LEU A 85 6.13 -1.66 -2.59
CA LEU A 85 5.24 -2.75 -2.22
C LEU A 85 5.45 -3.98 -3.10
N GLU A 86 5.60 -3.82 -4.41
CA GLU A 86 5.86 -4.92 -5.33
C GLU A 86 7.16 -5.66 -4.98
N LEU A 87 8.22 -4.92 -4.64
CA LEU A 87 9.49 -5.51 -4.20
C LEU A 87 9.33 -6.30 -2.90
N VAL A 88 8.70 -5.72 -1.87
CA VAL A 88 8.48 -6.40 -0.59
C VAL A 88 7.58 -7.62 -0.74
N GLU A 89 6.54 -7.55 -1.58
CA GLU A 89 5.67 -8.68 -1.87
C GLU A 89 6.39 -9.80 -2.65
N ALA A 90 7.33 -9.46 -3.53
CA ALA A 90 8.16 -10.42 -4.24
C ALA A 90 9.10 -11.17 -3.27
N GLU A 91 9.78 -10.44 -2.37
CA GLU A 91 10.65 -11.02 -1.35
C GLU A 91 9.91 -11.97 -0.39
N LEU A 92 8.64 -11.67 -0.08
CA LEU A 92 7.80 -12.54 0.75
C LEU A 92 7.32 -13.80 0.02
N LYS A 93 7.21 -13.77 -1.32
CA LYS A 93 6.80 -14.91 -2.14
C LYS A 93 7.95 -15.86 -2.48
N GLU A 94 9.18 -15.37 -2.63
CA GLU A 94 10.37 -16.18 -2.94
C GLU A 94 10.88 -17.05 -1.78
N LYS A 95 10.27 -16.98 -0.59
CA LYS A 95 10.56 -17.90 0.52
C LYS A 95 9.44 -18.95 0.74
N PRO A 96 9.18 -19.88 -0.20
CA PRO A 96 8.51 -21.11 0.18
C PRO A 96 9.50 -21.95 1.00
N ASP A 97 9.25 -22.01 2.31
CA ASP A 97 9.40 -23.20 3.14
C ASP A 97 10.59 -24.12 2.81
N ARG A 98 11.79 -23.78 3.29
CA ARG A 98 12.89 -24.76 3.44
C ARG A 98 12.81 -25.50 4.79
N SER A 99 11.60 -25.77 5.26
CA SER A 99 11.33 -26.48 6.51
C SER A 99 10.33 -27.63 6.32
N MET A 100 10.53 -28.43 5.26
CA MET A 100 10.10 -29.83 5.25
C MET A 100 11.26 -30.68 4.73
N LYS A 101 12.12 -31.10 5.66
CA LYS A 101 12.91 -32.33 5.54
C LYS A 101 12.06 -33.48 6.07
#